data_AF-A0A9D8RV93-F1
#
_entry.id   AF-A0A9D8RV93-F1
#
_cell.length_a   1.000
_cell.length_b   1.000
_cell.length_c   1.000
_cell.angle_alpha   90.00
_cell.angle_beta   90.00
_cell.angle_gamma   90.00
#
_symmetry.space_group_name_H-M   'P 1'
#
loop_
_entity.id
_entity.type
_entity.pdbx_description
1 polymer ?
#
loop_
_entity_poly.entity_id
_entity_poly.type
_entity_poly.pdbx_seq_one_letter_code
_entity_poly.pdbx_strand_id
1 'polypeptide(L)' 'PWYVFELPVVAISVNAPTMLADIPQVRTYINAYDSKPSTMDALVDDLMAGPEAFKGKDPIDSFCGLWDAKI' A
#
# COMPACT_ATOMS: atom_id res chain seq x y z
N PRO A 1 -11.85 -8.32 0.22
CA PRO A 1 -12.03 -9.07 1.50
C PRO A 1 -13.09 -8.39 2.38
N TRP A 2 -13.98 -9.15 3.03
CA TRP A 2 -15.15 -8.56 3.73
C TRP A 2 -14.76 -7.66 4.91
N TYR A 3 -13.71 -8.02 5.64
CA TYR A 3 -13.26 -7.33 6.86
C TYR A 3 -12.74 -5.91 6.60
N VAL A 4 -12.46 -5.55 5.34
CA VAL A 4 -12.07 -4.20 4.93
C VAL A 4 -13.18 -3.17 5.22
N PHE A 5 -14.43 -3.62 5.31
CA PHE A 5 -15.57 -2.77 5.66
C PHE A 5 -15.89 -2.71 7.15
N GLU A 6 -15.37 -3.66 7.94
CA GLU A 6 -15.68 -3.80 9.37
C GLU A 6 -14.55 -3.30 10.26
N LEU A 7 -13.30 -3.38 9.78
CA LEU A 7 -12.10 -3.01 10.53
C LEU A 7 -11.24 -2.03 9.73
N PRO A 8 -10.45 -1.17 10.41
CA PRO A 8 -9.41 -0.42 9.73
C PRO A 8 -8.33 -1.40 9.23
N VAL A 9 -8.14 -1.44 7.91
CA VAL A 9 -7.20 -2.34 7.25
C VAL A 9 -6.21 -1.54 6.42
N VAL A 10 -4.92 -1.85 6.59
CA VAL A 10 -3.85 -1.39 5.72
C VAL A 10 -3.29 -2.60 4.98
N ALA A 11 -3.26 -2.53 3.64
CA ALA A 11 -2.57 -3.52 2.83
C ALA A 11 -1.20 -3.00 2.42
N ILE A 12 -0.18 -3.84 2.56
CA ILE A 12 1.20 -3.49 2.22
C ILE A 12 1.72 -4.51 1.23
N SER A 13 2.10 -4.06 0.05
CA SER A 13 2.75 -4.91 -0.94
C SER A 13 4.26 -4.73 -0.90
N VAL A 14 4.95 -5.85 -0.82
CA VAL A 14 6.41 -5.88 -0.63
C VAL A 14 7.14 -6.16 -1.96
N ASN A 15 6.52 -6.83 -2.93
CA ASN A 15 7.16 -7.16 -4.21
C ASN A 15 6.23 -7.05 -5.43
N ALA A 16 4.92 -6.86 -5.22
CA ALA A 16 3.91 -6.90 -6.26
C ALA A 16 3.17 -5.55 -6.33
N PRO A 17 3.75 -4.54 -6.98
CA PRO A 17 3.26 -3.17 -6.88
C PRO A 17 1.85 -2.96 -7.46
N THR A 18 1.39 -3.88 -8.31
CA THR A 18 0.05 -3.89 -8.94
C THR A 18 -0.99 -4.72 -8.19
N MET A 19 -0.66 -5.25 -7.00
CA MET A 19 -1.57 -6.12 -6.24
C MET A 19 -2.90 -5.46 -5.87
N LEU A 20 -2.94 -4.13 -5.85
CA LEU A 20 -4.17 -3.36 -5.62
C LEU A 20 -5.30 -3.74 -6.59
N ALA A 21 -4.98 -4.14 -7.83
CA ALA A 21 -5.96 -4.57 -8.82
C ALA A 21 -6.79 -5.79 -8.37
N ASP A 22 -6.23 -6.67 -7.54
CA ASP A 22 -6.92 -7.85 -7.02
C ASP A 22 -7.75 -7.54 -5.76
N ILE A 23 -7.43 -6.43 -5.08
CA ILE A 23 -8.04 -6.02 -3.81
C ILE A 23 -8.48 -4.54 -3.81
N PRO A 24 -9.24 -4.07 -4.82
CA PRO A 24 -9.58 -2.64 -4.97
C PRO A 24 -10.42 -2.08 -3.82
N GLN A 25 -11.01 -2.95 -3.00
CA GLN A 25 -11.81 -2.57 -1.83
C GLN A 25 -10.96 -1.95 -0.71
N VAL A 26 -9.64 -2.14 -0.72
CA VAL A 26 -8.75 -1.64 0.33
C VAL A 26 -8.56 -0.13 0.20
N ARG A 27 -8.88 0.60 1.27
CA ARG A 27 -8.82 2.06 1.32
C ARG A 27 -7.44 2.63 1.65
N THR A 28 -6.52 1.80 2.17
CA THR A 28 -5.16 2.21 2.49
C THR A 28 -4.19 1.15 2.00
N TYR A 29 -3.45 1.50 0.95
CA TYR A 29 -2.53 0.62 0.27
C TYR A 29 -1.13 1.26 0.20
N ILE A 30 -0.11 0.51 0.58
CA ILE A 30 1.29 0.96 0.62
C ILE A 30 2.14 0.00 -0.22
N ASN A 31 3.01 0.53 -1.08
CA ASN A 31 4.01 -0.24 -1.80
C ASN A 31 5.40 -0.03 -1.18
N ALA A 32 6.02 -1.10 -0.71
CA ALA A 32 7.40 -1.14 -0.24
C ALA A 32 8.40 -1.56 -1.33
N TYR A 33 7.93 -2.18 -2.44
CA TYR A 33 8.68 -2.59 -3.64
C TYR A 33 9.83 -3.61 -3.45
N ASP A 34 10.40 -3.76 -2.25
CA ASP A 34 11.26 -4.88 -1.89
C ASP A 34 11.06 -5.37 -0.45
N SER A 35 11.57 -6.57 -0.15
CA SER A 35 11.52 -7.22 1.15
C SER A 35 12.81 -7.12 1.96
N LYS A 36 13.66 -6.11 1.70
CA LYS A 36 14.93 -5.99 2.43
C LYS A 36 14.67 -5.56 3.87
N PRO A 37 15.49 -6.01 4.85
CA PRO A 37 15.33 -5.63 6.25
C PRO A 37 15.26 -4.12 6.47
N SER A 38 16.14 -3.35 5.80
CA SER A 38 16.15 -1.89 5.89
C SER A 38 14.85 -1.24 5.43
N THR A 39 14.20 -1.82 4.42
CA THR A 39 12.92 -1.32 3.89
C THR A 39 11.79 -1.62 4.86
N MET A 40 11.82 -2.78 5.50
CA MET A 40 10.85 -3.17 6.51
C MET A 40 10.99 -2.33 7.79
N ASP A 41 12.23 -2.02 8.21
CA ASP A 41 12.49 -1.14 9.35
C ASP A 41 11.97 0.27 9.06
N ALA A 42 12.30 0.84 7.90
CA ALA A 42 11.80 2.14 7.47
C ALA A 42 10.26 2.18 7.35
N LEU A 43 9.65 1.11 6.84
CA LEU A 43 8.20 0.98 6.77
C LEU A 43 7.55 1.05 8.15
N VAL A 44 8.13 0.39 9.16
CA VAL A 44 7.61 0.43 10.53
C VAL A 44 7.76 1.83 11.13
N ASP A 45 8.92 2.47 10.93
CA ASP A 45 9.17 3.83 11.41
C ASP A 45 8.19 4.84 10.76
N ASP A 46 7.96 4.75 9.45
CA ASP A 46 7.02 5.60 8.72
C ASP A 46 5.57 5.37 9.18
N LEU A 47 5.19 4.12 9.44
CA LEU A 47 3.87 3.79 9.99
C LEU A 47 3.66 4.40 11.38
N MET A 48 4.70 4.49 12.21
CA MET A 48 4.64 5.14 13.53
C MET A 48 4.65 6.66 13.44
N ALA A 49 5.41 7.24 12.52
CA ALA A 49 5.53 8.68 12.31
C ALA A 49 4.28 9.29 11.65
N GLY A 50 3.55 8.50 10.85
CA GLY A 50 2.29 8.88 10.22
C GLY A 50 2.40 9.18 8.73
N PRO A 51 1.29 9.60 8.08
CA PRO A 51 1.18 9.69 6.62
C PRO A 51 2.20 10.65 5.98
N GLU A 52 2.63 11.68 6.72
CA GLU A 52 3.61 12.65 6.23
C GLU A 52 5.02 12.07 6.08
N ALA A 53 5.34 10.93 6.70
CA ALA A 53 6.64 10.29 6.56
C ALA A 53 6.82 9.64 5.18
N PHE A 54 5.72 9.21 4.55
CA PHE A 54 5.73 8.58 3.23
C PHE A 54 6.01 9.63 2.13
N LYS A 55 7.27 9.73 1.71
CA LYS A 55 7.71 10.63 0.62
C LYS A 55 7.89 9.92 -0.73
N GLY A 56 7.65 8.61 -0.78
CA GLY A 56 7.75 7.81 -1.99
C GLY A 56 6.75 8.24 -3.07
N LYS A 57 7.18 8.28 -4.33
CA LYS A 57 6.30 8.49 -5.48
C LYS A 57 6.25 7.20 -6.28
N ASP A 58 5.05 6.75 -6.58
CA ASP A 58 4.83 5.54 -7.36
C ASP A 58 5.38 5.67 -8.80
N PRO A 59 6.30 4.80 -9.25
CA PRO A 59 6.91 4.89 -10.57
C PRO A 59 6.13 4.20 -11.69
N ILE A 60 5.12 3.35 -11.40
CA ILE A 60 4.52 2.45 -12.41
C ILE A 60 3.01 2.59 -12.64
N ASP A 61 2.31 3.44 -11.88
CA ASP A 61 0.84 3.45 -11.76
C ASP A 61 0.27 2.13 -11.21
N SER A 62 0.30 2.02 -9.88
CA SER A 62 -0.17 0.88 -9.10
C SER A 62 -1.69 0.68 -9.17
N PHE A 63 -2.42 1.68 -9.67
CA PHE A 63 -3.85 1.59 -9.95
C PHE A 63 -4.15 0.86 -11.27
N CYS A 64 -3.12 0.58 -12.09
CA CYS A 64 -3.26 -0.12 -13.37
C CYS A 64 -4.30 0.50 -14.32
N GLY A 65 -4.53 1.81 -14.23
CA GLY A 65 -5.60 2.49 -14.99
C GLY A 65 -7.04 2.10 -14.60
N LEU A 66 -7.22 1.30 -13.54
CA LEU A 66 -8.53 0.88 -13.04
C LEU A 66 -9.19 2.03 -12.29
N TRP A 67 -10.45 2.34 -12.65
CA TRP A 67 -11.20 3.44 -12.06
C TRP A 67 -11.65 3.12 -10.64
N ASP A 68 -11.99 1.86 -10.37
CA ASP A 68 -12.47 1.32 -9.11
C ASP A 68 -11.37 1.21 -8.06
N ALA A 69 -10.11 1.09 -8.47
CA ALA A 69 -8.96 1.16 -7.57
C ALA A 69 -8.67 2.59 -7.05
N LYS A 70 -9.30 3.62 -7.64
CA LYS A 70 -9.09 5.04 -7.30
C LYS A 70 -10.22 5.64 -6.43
N ILE A 71 -11.17 4.83 -5.96
CA ILE A 71 -12.39 5.29 -5.26
C ILE A 71 -12.22 5.25 -3.75
#